data_AF-A0A1J5PJT5-F1
#
_entry.id   AF-A0A1J5PJT5-F1
#
_cell.length_a   1.000
_cell.length_b   1.000
_cell.length_c   1.000
_cell.angle_alpha   90.00
_cell.angle_beta   90.00
_cell.angle_gamma   90.00
#
_symmetry.space_group_name_H-M   'P 1'
#
loop_
_entity.id
_entity.type
_entity.pdbx_description
1 polymer ?
#
loop_
_entity_poly.entity_id
_entity_poly.type
_entity_poly.pdbx_seq_one_letter_code
_entity_poly.pdbx_strand_id
1 'polypeptide(L)'
;MLSRPIDAECPLVAGKMQGFTVRLAPMRRHGSKETPITDTDQIAQWLGDLLERNGMRLVHVRQIVPQKIPLGRRGENAAREGGPVLRTVLVSMAAEVTDLGKASQAWKRGIGRHKAWGCGTLIACDLRCDA
;
A
#
# COMPACT_ATOMS: atom_id res chain seq x y z
N MET A 1 -8.26 14.49 0.33
CA MET A 1 -7.10 13.78 0.91
C MET A 1 -7.56 13.28 2.27
N LEU A 2 -7.76 11.96 2.44
CA LEU A 2 -8.17 11.41 3.73
C LEU A 2 -6.90 11.23 4.60
N SER A 3 -6.36 12.33 5.12
CA SER A 3 -5.38 12.25 6.21
C SER A 3 -6.10 11.82 7.48
N ARG A 4 -5.56 10.85 8.19
CA ARG A 4 -6.06 10.52 9.53
C ARG A 4 -5.91 11.74 10.45
N PRO A 5 -6.85 11.96 11.38
CA PRO A 5 -6.69 12.98 12.42
C PRO A 5 -5.32 12.83 13.09
N ILE A 6 -4.67 13.94 13.43
CA ILE A 6 -3.34 13.96 14.06
C ILE A 6 -3.35 13.15 15.37
N ASP A 7 -4.50 13.17 16.06
CA ASP A 7 -4.72 12.52 17.35
C ASP A 7 -5.36 11.13 17.24
N ALA A 8 -5.49 10.59 16.02
CA ALA A 8 -5.97 9.22 15.86
C ALA A 8 -4.96 8.27 16.51
N GLU A 9 -5.39 7.59 17.57
CA GLU A 9 -4.60 6.58 18.25
C GLU A 9 -4.16 5.51 17.25
N CYS A 10 -2.93 5.01 17.45
CA CYS A 10 -2.43 3.89 16.66
C CYS A 10 -2.99 2.60 17.27
N PRO A 11 -3.87 1.86 16.56
CA PRO A 11 -4.47 0.64 17.10
C PRO A 11 -3.51 -0.56 17.06
N LEU A 12 -2.25 -0.33 16.65
CA LEU A 12 -1.28 -1.39 16.43
C LEU A 12 -0.67 -1.84 17.76
N VAL A 13 -0.47 -3.15 17.88
CA VAL A 13 0.13 -3.79 19.05
C VAL A 13 1.31 -4.65 18.60
N ALA A 14 2.46 -4.50 19.26
CA ALA A 14 3.65 -5.28 18.94
C ALA A 14 3.39 -6.80 19.07
N GLY A 15 3.94 -7.59 18.15
CA GLY A 15 3.78 -9.04 18.08
C GLY A 15 2.37 -9.51 17.70
N LYS A 16 1.44 -8.60 17.39
CA LYS A 16 0.10 -8.96 16.91
C LYS A 16 0.04 -8.92 15.40
N MET A 17 -0.67 -9.91 14.85
CA MET A 17 -1.08 -9.91 13.46
C MET A 17 -2.30 -8.99 13.29
N GLN A 18 -2.29 -8.18 12.25
CA GLN A 18 -3.37 -7.26 11.89
C GLN A 18 -3.67 -7.34 10.40
N GLY A 19 -4.96 -7.25 10.05
CA GLY A 19 -5.43 -7.15 8.68
C GLY A 19 -5.33 -5.71 8.17
N PHE A 20 -4.86 -5.54 6.93
CA PHE A 20 -4.78 -4.25 6.27
C PHE A 20 -5.30 -4.30 4.84
N THR A 21 -6.00 -3.24 4.43
CA THR A 21 -6.23 -2.90 3.04
C THR A 21 -5.49 -1.61 2.70
N VAL A 22 -4.76 -1.60 1.58
CA VAL A 22 -3.94 -0.45 1.17
C VAL A 22 -3.87 -0.35 -0.35
N ARG A 23 -4.03 0.87 -0.88
CA ARG A 23 -3.67 1.15 -2.27
C ARG A 23 -2.19 1.51 -2.36
N LEU A 24 -1.45 0.90 -3.27
CA LEU A 24 -0.01 1.14 -3.45
C LEU A 24 0.31 1.39 -4.92
N ALA A 25 1.45 2.02 -5.17
CA ALA A 25 2.06 2.11 -6.50
C ALA A 25 3.38 1.32 -6.46
N PRO A 26 3.38 0.05 -6.86
CA PRO A 26 4.56 -0.79 -6.84
C PRO A 26 5.57 -0.31 -7.88
N MET A 27 6.75 0.11 -7.41
CA MET A 27 7.81 0.65 -8.26
C MET A 27 9.13 -0.01 -7.87
N ARG A 28 9.91 -0.42 -8.87
CA ARG A 28 11.31 -0.80 -8.71
C ARG A 28 12.20 0.36 -9.16
N ARG A 29 13.28 0.61 -8.43
CA ARG A 29 14.26 1.63 -8.77
C ARG A 29 15.53 0.97 -9.27
N HIS A 30 15.98 1.34 -10.46
CA HIS A 30 17.28 0.97 -11.02
C HIS A 30 18.06 2.26 -11.29
N GLY A 31 18.99 2.60 -10.39
CA GLY A 31 19.70 3.89 -10.43
C GLY A 31 18.76 5.08 -10.23
N SER A 32 18.66 5.95 -11.23
CA SER A 32 17.73 7.09 -11.22
C SER A 32 16.36 6.78 -11.81
N LYS A 33 16.18 5.62 -12.47
CA LYS A 33 14.93 5.26 -13.14
C LYS A 33 14.01 4.47 -12.22
N GLU A 34 12.73 4.83 -12.24
CA GLU A 34 11.66 4.08 -11.57
C GLU A 34 10.78 3.39 -12.61
N THR A 35 10.56 2.09 -12.45
CA THR A 35 9.71 1.29 -13.33
C THR A 35 8.59 0.64 -12.51
N PRO A 36 7.35 0.60 -13.02
CA PRO A 36 6.26 -0.05 -12.32
C PRO A 36 6.47 -1.57 -12.27
N ILE A 37 6.12 -2.19 -11.15
CA ILE A 37 6.06 -3.65 -11.01
C ILE A 37 4.63 -4.08 -11.34
N THR A 38 4.46 -4.96 -12.33
CA THR A 38 3.14 -5.41 -12.80
C THR A 38 2.85 -6.87 -12.50
N ASP A 39 3.87 -7.65 -12.24
CA ASP A 39 3.78 -9.07 -11.92
C ASP A 39 3.40 -9.27 -10.44
N THR A 40 2.42 -10.13 -10.19
CA THR A 40 1.81 -10.31 -8.86
C THR A 40 2.80 -10.85 -7.84
N ASP A 41 3.64 -11.81 -8.22
CA ASP A 41 4.63 -12.42 -7.31
C ASP A 41 5.71 -11.41 -6.94
N GLN A 42 6.18 -10.63 -7.91
CA GLN A 42 7.09 -9.53 -7.63
C GLN A 42 6.46 -8.42 -6.80
N ILE A 43 5.14 -8.17 -6.93
CA ILE A 43 4.42 -7.23 -6.06
C ILE A 43 4.38 -7.76 -4.63
N ALA A 44 4.12 -9.05 -4.43
CA ALA A 44 4.10 -9.67 -3.10
C ALA A 44 5.48 -9.57 -2.42
N GLN A 45 6.56 -9.89 -3.14
CA GLN A 45 7.92 -9.71 -2.61
C GLN A 45 8.22 -8.25 -2.27
N TRP A 46 7.94 -7.33 -3.19
CA TRP A 46 8.15 -5.90 -2.96
C TRP A 46 7.36 -5.36 -1.77
N LEU A 47 6.14 -5.86 -1.57
CA LEU A 47 5.28 -5.53 -0.45
C LEU A 47 5.87 -6.04 0.87
N GLY A 48 6.43 -7.25 0.89
CA GLY A 48 7.19 -7.78 2.01
C GLY A 48 8.31 -6.82 2.44
N ASP A 49 9.21 -6.49 1.50
CA ASP A 49 10.32 -5.55 1.76
C ASP A 49 9.82 -4.17 2.20
N LEU A 50 8.68 -3.71 1.65
CA LEU A 50 8.08 -2.43 2.05
C LEU A 50 7.58 -2.48 3.49
N LEU A 51 6.90 -3.55 3.89
CA LEU A 51 6.40 -3.70 5.25
C LEU A 51 7.54 -3.83 6.26
N GLU A 52 8.58 -4.58 5.95
CA GLU A 52 9.72 -4.78 6.84
C GLU A 52 10.41 -3.45 7.19
N ARG A 53 10.63 -2.60 6.18
CA ARG A 53 11.14 -1.23 6.38
C ARG A 53 10.25 -0.36 7.28
N ASN A 54 8.98 -0.72 7.41
CA ASN A 54 7.97 0.00 8.19
C ASN A 54 7.58 -0.74 9.49
N GLY A 55 8.40 -1.69 9.96
CA GLY A 55 8.18 -2.35 11.25
C GLY A 55 7.06 -3.38 11.26
N MET A 56 6.76 -3.96 10.09
CA MET A 56 5.77 -5.01 9.94
C MET A 56 6.34 -6.15 9.11
N ARG A 57 5.91 -7.38 9.36
CA ARG A 57 6.28 -8.55 8.55
C ARG A 57 5.06 -9.06 7.82
N LEU A 58 5.15 -9.22 6.51
CA LEU A 58 4.07 -9.78 5.72
C LEU A 58 3.84 -11.24 6.14
N VAL A 59 2.60 -11.59 6.49
CA VAL A 59 2.21 -12.96 6.84
C VAL A 59 1.50 -13.60 5.66
N HIS A 60 0.53 -12.90 5.08
CA HIS A 60 -0.27 -13.42 3.98
C HIS A 60 -0.85 -12.29 3.12
N VAL A 61 -0.88 -12.49 1.80
CA VAL A 61 -1.58 -11.61 0.85
C VAL A 61 -2.87 -12.28 0.45
N ARG A 62 -4.01 -11.66 0.80
CA ARG A 62 -5.34 -12.17 0.45
C ARG A 62 -5.71 -11.85 -0.99
N GLN A 63 -5.41 -10.62 -1.42
CA GLN A 63 -5.83 -10.14 -2.73
C GLN A 63 -4.91 -9.02 -3.23
N ILE A 64 -4.62 -9.03 -4.52
CA ILE A 64 -3.97 -7.94 -5.26
C ILE A 64 -4.87 -7.60 -6.46
N VAL A 65 -5.37 -6.37 -6.51
CA VAL A 65 -6.22 -5.88 -7.61
C VAL A 65 -5.51 -4.73 -8.32
N PRO A 66 -5.02 -4.93 -9.55
CA PRO A 66 -4.46 -3.85 -10.35
C PRO A 66 -5.47 -2.73 -10.63
N GLN A 67 -5.04 -1.48 -10.51
CA GLN A 67 -5.85 -0.29 -10.75
C GLN A 67 -5.05 0.73 -11.58
N LYS A 68 -5.75 1.50 -12.42
CA LYS A 68 -5.17 2.63 -13.16
C LYS A 68 -5.86 3.91 -12.72
N ILE A 69 -5.09 4.92 -12.34
CA ILE A 69 -5.60 6.25 -12.01
C ILE A 69 -5.23 7.18 -13.19
N PRO A 70 -6.22 7.70 -13.94
CA PRO A 70 -5.96 8.69 -14.99
C PRO A 70 -5.27 9.93 -14.43
N LEU A 71 -4.26 10.44 -15.12
CA LEU A 71 -3.57 11.68 -14.76
C LEU A 71 -4.00 12.83 -15.69
N GLY A 72 -4.26 14.00 -15.11
CA GLY A 72 -4.62 15.22 -15.85
C GLY A 72 -6.12 15.49 -15.98
N ARG A 73 -6.46 16.63 -16.59
CA ARG A 73 -7.84 17.18 -16.62
C ARG A 73 -8.82 16.44 -17.52
N ARG A 74 -8.36 15.51 -18.36
CA ARG A 74 -9.20 14.81 -19.34
C ARG A 74 -9.96 13.59 -18.79
N GLY A 75 -9.87 13.30 -17.49
CA GLY A 75 -10.66 12.26 -16.82
C GLY A 75 -10.40 10.84 -17.37
N GLU A 76 -11.37 9.95 -17.17
CA GLU A 76 -11.28 8.52 -17.56
C GLU A 76 -11.13 8.30 -19.07
N ASN A 77 -11.64 9.22 -19.91
CA ASN A 77 -11.56 9.11 -21.36
C ASN A 77 -10.11 9.19 -21.87
N ALA A 78 -9.26 10.03 -21.26
CA ALA A 78 -7.84 10.07 -21.63
C ALA A 78 -7.09 8.78 -21.28
N ALA A 79 -7.46 8.07 -20.21
CA ALA A 79 -6.82 6.79 -19.89
C ALA A 79 -7.17 5.67 -20.90
N ARG A 80 -8.33 5.76 -21.56
CA ARG A 80 -8.75 4.84 -22.62
C ARG A 80 -8.03 5.10 -23.95
N GLU A 81 -7.67 6.36 -24.22
CA GLU A 81 -7.01 6.81 -25.46
C GLU A 81 -5.45 6.79 -25.36
N GLY A 82 -4.89 6.09 -24.38
CA GLY A 82 -3.42 5.99 -24.21
C GLY A 82 -2.78 7.19 -23.48
N GLY A 83 -3.58 8.03 -22.82
CA GLY A 83 -3.11 9.11 -21.97
C GLY A 83 -2.39 8.63 -20.69
N PRO A 84 -1.72 9.55 -19.98
CA PRO A 84 -0.90 9.20 -18.83
C PRO A 84 -1.75 8.62 -17.70
N VAL A 85 -1.32 7.48 -17.15
CA VAL A 85 -1.96 6.82 -16.01
C VAL A 85 -0.93 6.49 -14.93
N LEU A 86 -1.33 6.65 -13.67
CA LEU A 86 -0.61 6.06 -12.54
C LEU A 86 -1.09 4.63 -12.34
N ARG A 87 -0.17 3.66 -12.43
CA ARG A 87 -0.46 2.25 -12.12
C ARG A 87 -0.39 2.05 -10.61
N THR A 88 -1.45 1.48 -10.07
CA THR A 88 -1.58 1.19 -8.64
C THR A 88 -2.13 -0.23 -8.45
N VAL A 89 -2.08 -0.72 -7.23
CA VAL A 89 -2.71 -1.96 -6.80
C VAL A 89 -3.49 -1.69 -5.52
N LEU A 90 -4.67 -2.26 -5.38
CA LEU A 90 -5.34 -2.39 -4.10
C LEU A 90 -4.97 -3.76 -3.52
N VAL A 91 -4.39 -3.76 -2.32
CA VAL A 91 -3.93 -4.98 -1.66
C VAL A 91 -4.68 -5.17 -0.36
N SER A 92 -5.16 -6.39 -0.12
CA SER A 92 -5.64 -6.84 1.19
C SER A 92 -4.68 -7.89 1.72
N MET A 93 -4.20 -7.72 2.95
CA MET A 93 -3.12 -8.54 3.52
C MET A 93 -3.25 -8.67 5.04
N ALA A 94 -2.53 -9.64 5.59
CA ALA A 94 -2.25 -9.76 7.01
C ALA A 94 -0.75 -9.53 7.26
N ALA A 95 -0.43 -8.71 8.26
CA ALA A 95 0.94 -8.44 8.66
C ALA A 95 1.10 -8.45 10.18
N GLU A 96 2.23 -8.95 10.66
CA GLU A 96 2.62 -8.90 12.07
C GLU A 96 3.38 -7.60 12.36
N VAL A 97 3.07 -6.93 13.47
CA VAL A 97 3.81 -5.75 13.91
C VAL A 97 5.10 -6.17 14.63
N THR A 98 6.24 -5.99 13.97
CA THR A 98 7.56 -6.35 14.51
C THR A 98 8.26 -5.21 15.23
N ASP A 99 7.98 -3.96 14.87
CA ASP A 99 8.50 -2.75 15.50
C ASP A 99 7.37 -1.72 15.61
N LEU A 100 6.86 -1.53 16.83
CA LEU A 100 5.71 -0.66 17.08
C LEU A 100 5.98 0.81 16.75
N GLY A 101 7.21 1.29 16.93
CA GLY A 101 7.57 2.68 16.64
C GLY A 101 7.48 2.97 15.14
N LYS A 102 8.12 2.12 14.33
CA LYS A 102 8.06 2.22 12.86
C LYS A 102 6.66 1.98 12.33
N ALA A 103 5.96 0.95 12.84
CA ALA A 103 4.60 0.64 12.41
C ALA A 103 3.62 1.76 12.75
N SER A 104 3.75 2.39 13.92
CA SER A 104 2.94 3.55 14.30
C SER A 104 3.21 4.76 13.40
N GLN A 105 4.46 4.99 13.02
CA GLN A 105 4.79 6.05 12.07
C GLN A 105 4.21 5.76 10.68
N ALA A 106 4.29 4.51 10.22
CA ALA A 106 3.71 4.05 8.97
C ALA A 106 2.17 4.16 8.96
N TRP A 107 1.51 3.82 10.07
CA TRP A 107 0.08 3.99 10.27
C TRP A 107 -0.37 5.45 10.12
N LYS A 108 0.38 6.38 10.72
CA LYS A 108 0.09 7.82 10.68
C LYS A 108 0.40 8.46 9.34
N ARG A 109 1.54 8.12 8.72
CA ARG A 109 2.06 8.80 7.52
C ARG A 109 1.77 8.07 6.21
N GLY A 110 1.28 6.85 6.27
CA GLY A 110 1.19 5.92 5.16
C GLY A 110 2.55 5.39 4.68
N ILE A 111 2.51 4.37 3.84
CA ILE A 111 3.68 3.67 3.28
C ILE A 111 3.80 3.89 1.75
N GLY A 112 4.99 3.65 1.20
CA GLY A 112 5.20 3.71 -0.25
C GLY A 112 5.11 5.12 -0.86
N ARG A 113 4.95 5.16 -2.19
CA ARG A 113 4.99 6.36 -3.03
C ARG A 113 3.60 6.86 -3.43
N HIS A 114 3.58 8.06 -4.04
CA HIS A 114 2.38 8.68 -4.61
C HIS A 114 1.22 8.88 -3.63
N LYS A 115 1.54 9.22 -2.37
CA LYS A 115 0.55 9.45 -1.31
C LYS A 115 -0.49 10.53 -1.63
N ALA A 116 -0.08 11.55 -2.38
CA ALA A 116 -0.97 12.60 -2.88
C ALA A 116 -2.10 12.06 -3.80
N TRP A 117 -1.92 10.88 -4.40
CA TRP A 117 -2.89 10.20 -5.26
C TRP A 117 -3.72 9.15 -4.51
N GLY A 118 -3.72 9.19 -3.17
CA GLY A 118 -4.47 8.25 -2.34
C GLY A 118 -3.80 6.89 -2.14
N CYS A 119 -2.49 6.79 -2.42
CA CYS A 119 -1.70 5.59 -2.12
C CYS A 119 -1.15 5.64 -0.68
N GLY A 120 -0.84 4.47 -0.12
CA GLY A 120 -0.06 4.31 1.10
C GLY A 120 -0.84 4.33 2.40
N THR A 121 -2.11 4.71 2.39
CA THR A 121 -2.92 4.74 3.63
C THR A 121 -3.30 3.32 4.04
N LEU A 122 -2.79 2.86 5.19
CA LEU A 122 -3.08 1.54 5.75
C LEU A 122 -4.45 1.56 6.42
N ILE A 123 -5.46 0.90 5.85
CA ILE A 123 -6.78 0.78 6.47
C ILE A 123 -6.80 -0.53 7.26
N ALA A 124 -6.97 -0.47 8.58
CA ALA A 124 -7.13 -1.69 9.37
C ALA A 124 -8.47 -2.35 9.01
N CYS A 125 -8.44 -3.66 8.84
CA CYS A 125 -9.62 -4.48 8.64
C CYS A 125 -9.55 -5.72 9.53
N ASP A 126 -10.71 -6.27 9.87
CA ASP A 126 -10.78 -7.50 10.64
C ASP A 126 -10.09 -8.63 9.87
N LEU A 127 -9.25 -9.39 10.58
CA LEU A 127 -8.74 -10.67 10.11
C LEU A 127 -9.87 -11.68 10.13
N ARG A 128 -10.89 -11.53 9.28
CA ARG A 128 -11.82 -12.63 9.04
C ARG A 128 -11.03 -13.67 8.28
N CYS A 129 -10.57 -14.71 8.96
CA CYS A 129 -10.14 -15.93 8.30
C CYS A 129 -11.41 -16.47 7.65
N ASP A 130 -11.43 -16.54 6.32
CA ASP A 130 -12.41 -17.38 5.67
C ASP A 130 -12.12 -18.80 6.17
N ALA A 131 -13.07 -19.33 6.95
CA ALA A 131 -13.00 -20.64 7.59
C ALA A 131 -13.19 -21.76 6.56
#